data_AF-A0A659ULP6-F1
#
_entry.id   AF-A0A659ULP6-F1
#
_cell.length_a   1.000
_cell.length_b   1.000
_cell.length_c   1.000
_cell.angle_alpha   90.00
_cell.angle_beta   90.00
_cell.angle_gamma   90.00
#
_symmetry.space_group_name_H-M   'P 1'
#
loop_
_entity.id
_entity.type
_entity.pdbx_description
1 polymer ?
#
loop_
_entity_poly.entity_id
_entity_poly.type
_entity_poly.pdbx_seq_one_letter_code
_entity_poly.pdbx_strand_id
1 'polypeptide(L)'
;ELLLGGAAGVEAPGMLASHYAPGAAVRLNAGTVGEDEALLAFGDQRAEGWHHAAAFLNLSETGDLREAASNLFAYMQDLDRSGARTIAVEKIPFDGLGEAIN
;
A
#
# COMPACT_ATOMS: atom_id res chain seq x y z
N GLU A 1 8.87 -18.59 -35.48
CA GLU A 1 7.94 -19.37 -34.63
C GLU A 1 8.44 -19.21 -33.19
N LEU A 2 8.16 -18.11 -32.47
CA LEU A 2 6.94 -17.66 -31.77
C LEU A 2 6.60 -18.53 -30.53
N LEU A 3 6.42 -17.84 -29.38
CA LEU A 3 5.85 -18.24 -28.06
C LEU A 3 6.90 -18.57 -26.96
N LEU A 4 6.89 -18.08 -25.71
CA LEU A 4 6.01 -17.24 -24.88
C LEU A 4 6.95 -16.56 -23.85
N GLY A 5 6.84 -15.28 -23.50
CA GLY A 5 5.77 -14.72 -22.66
C GLY A 5 6.47 -14.05 -21.46
N GLY A 6 6.31 -12.73 -21.34
CA GLY A 6 7.19 -11.85 -20.57
C GLY A 6 7.47 -12.29 -19.13
N ALA A 7 8.70 -12.05 -18.70
CA ALA A 7 9.02 -11.89 -17.29
C ALA A 7 8.26 -10.66 -16.79
N ALA A 8 6.99 -10.84 -16.47
CA ALA A 8 6.20 -9.93 -15.66
C ALA A 8 6.76 -10.04 -14.23
N GLY A 9 7.95 -9.47 -14.04
CA GLY A 9 8.35 -9.04 -12.71
C GLY A 9 7.24 -8.13 -12.23
N VAL A 10 6.66 -8.43 -11.08
CA VAL A 10 5.60 -7.60 -10.50
C VAL A 10 6.22 -6.25 -10.16
N GLU A 11 6.10 -5.32 -11.11
CA GLU A 11 6.60 -3.95 -11.07
C GLU A 11 5.80 -3.14 -10.06
N ALA A 12 6.42 -2.82 -8.93
CA ALA A 12 6.08 -1.68 -8.08
C ALA A 12 4.70 -1.69 -7.39
N PRO A 13 4.56 -0.96 -6.27
CA PRO A 13 3.24 -0.55 -5.75
C PRO A 13 2.38 0.20 -6.78
N GLY A 14 2.97 0.66 -7.89
CA GLY A 14 2.29 1.25 -9.04
C GLY A 14 1.46 0.27 -9.88
N MET A 15 1.78 -1.05 -9.92
CA MET A 15 0.93 -2.04 -10.60
C MET A 15 -0.18 -2.63 -9.72
N LEU A 16 -0.15 -2.44 -8.39
CA LEU A 16 -1.31 -2.77 -7.53
C LEU A 16 -2.55 -1.93 -7.90
N ALA A 17 -2.32 -0.71 -8.39
CA ALA A 17 -3.36 0.15 -8.95
C ALA A 17 -3.96 -0.37 -10.27
N SER A 18 -3.38 -1.40 -10.91
CA SER A 18 -3.91 -1.94 -12.18
C SER A 18 -4.97 -3.05 -12.00
N HIS A 19 -5.06 -3.70 -10.83
CA HIS A 19 -6.07 -4.74 -10.59
C HIS A 19 -7.00 -4.47 -9.41
N TYR A 20 -6.68 -3.50 -8.55
CA TYR A 20 -7.60 -2.96 -7.55
C TYR A 20 -8.05 -1.58 -8.01
N ALA A 21 -9.36 -1.43 -8.24
CA ALA A 21 -9.99 -0.13 -8.47
C ALA A 21 -10.66 0.29 -7.15
N PRO A 22 -9.90 0.83 -6.18
CA PRO A 22 -10.47 1.36 -4.94
C PRO A 22 -11.49 2.45 -5.24
N GLY A 23 -12.48 2.59 -4.36
CA GLY A 23 -13.34 3.77 -4.36
C GLY A 23 -12.58 5.02 -3.90
N ALA A 24 -11.56 4.83 -3.05
CA ALA A 24 -10.66 5.88 -2.58
C ALA A 24 -9.49 6.12 -3.54
N ALA A 25 -9.05 7.38 -3.68
CA ALA A 25 -7.80 7.70 -4.36
C ALA A 25 -6.61 7.12 -3.57
N VAL A 26 -5.55 6.67 -4.23
CA VAL A 26 -4.36 6.15 -3.54
C VAL A 26 -3.17 7.06 -3.82
N ARG A 27 -2.47 7.48 -2.76
CA ARG A 27 -1.21 8.23 -2.86
C ARG A 27 -0.08 7.45 -2.20
N LEU A 28 1.02 7.28 -2.92
CA LEU A 28 2.19 6.53 -2.46
C LEU A 28 3.25 7.48 -1.91
N ASN A 29 4.12 6.97 -1.04
CA ASN A 29 5.19 7.74 -0.41
C ASN A 29 4.68 8.96 0.36
N ALA A 30 3.57 8.78 1.07
CA ALA A 30 2.96 9.77 1.95
C ALA A 30 3.91 10.14 3.10
N GLY A 31 4.36 11.40 3.14
CA GLY A 31 5.09 11.96 4.29
C GLY A 31 4.18 12.61 5.34
N THR A 32 2.94 12.94 4.94
CA THR A 32 1.93 13.58 5.79
C THR A 32 0.57 12.91 5.59
N VAL A 33 -0.37 13.06 6.53
CA VAL A 33 -1.76 12.57 6.44
C VAL A 33 -2.75 13.65 6.84
N GLY A 34 -3.78 13.83 6.00
CA GLY A 34 -4.91 14.71 6.27
C GLY A 34 -6.01 14.04 7.08
N GLU A 35 -6.88 14.85 7.68
CA GLU A 35 -7.95 14.42 8.57
C GLU A 35 -9.06 13.58 7.89
N ASP A 36 -9.23 13.71 6.58
CA ASP A 36 -10.19 12.94 5.77
C ASP A 36 -9.56 11.73 5.04
N GLU A 37 -8.32 11.40 5.37
CA GLU A 37 -7.55 10.37 4.68
C GLU A 37 -7.33 9.15 5.57
N ALA A 38 -7.29 7.99 4.94
CA ALA A 38 -6.85 6.75 5.56
C ALA A 38 -5.34 6.63 5.43
N LEU A 39 -4.66 6.10 6.44
CA LEU A 39 -3.22 5.82 6.41
C LEU A 39 -2.97 4.33 6.34
N LEU A 40 -2.19 3.93 5.33
CA LEU A 40 -1.57 2.62 5.21
C LEU A 40 -0.08 2.77 5.50
N ALA A 41 0.29 2.44 6.73
CA ALA A 41 1.64 2.55 7.23
C ALA A 41 2.49 1.32 6.92
N PHE A 42 3.81 1.49 7.01
CA PHE A 42 4.78 0.41 6.89
C PHE A 42 5.99 0.64 7.81
N GLY A 43 6.33 -0.37 8.61
CA GLY A 43 7.45 -0.34 9.55
C GLY A 43 7.12 0.38 10.85
N ASP A 44 8.14 0.96 11.48
CA ASP A 44 8.05 1.70 12.74
C ASP A 44 7.90 3.22 12.54
N GLN A 45 8.23 3.73 11.35
CA GLN A 45 8.12 5.14 11.00
C GLN A 45 6.68 5.52 10.70
N ARG A 46 6.30 6.76 11.00
CA ARG A 46 4.96 7.28 10.73
C ARG A 46 4.99 8.60 10.00
N ALA A 47 4.05 8.77 9.07
CA ALA A 47 3.77 10.03 8.41
C ALA A 47 3.30 11.08 9.43
N GLU A 48 3.65 12.35 9.18
CA GLU A 48 3.23 13.45 10.02
C GLU A 48 1.70 13.61 9.98
N GLY A 49 1.08 13.82 11.15
CA GLY A 49 -0.38 13.94 11.24
C GLY A 49 -1.13 12.60 11.18
N TRP A 50 -0.43 11.45 11.26
CA TRP A 50 -1.07 10.12 11.25
C TRP A 50 -2.19 9.94 12.29
N HIS A 51 -2.09 10.59 13.45
CA HIS A 51 -3.12 10.56 14.49
C HIS A 51 -4.45 11.17 14.06
N HIS A 52 -4.46 11.98 13.00
CA HIS A 52 -5.65 12.62 12.47
C HIS A 52 -6.30 11.79 11.36
N ALA A 53 -5.67 10.70 10.92
CA ALA A 53 -6.21 9.86 9.86
C ALA A 53 -7.58 9.29 10.27
N ALA A 54 -8.53 9.29 9.33
CA ALA A 54 -9.86 8.72 9.53
C ALA A 54 -9.81 7.21 9.81
N ALA A 55 -8.81 6.53 9.23
CA ALA A 55 -8.50 5.13 9.49
C ALA A 55 -6.98 4.92 9.39
N PHE A 56 -6.46 3.97 10.16
CA PHE A 56 -5.04 3.67 10.22
C PHE A 56 -4.83 2.16 10.27
N LEU A 57 -4.02 1.63 9.35
CA LEU A 57 -3.54 0.25 9.37
C LEU A 57 -2.06 0.24 9.02
N ASN A 58 -1.29 -0.65 9.64
CA ASN A 58 0.12 -0.84 9.33
C ASN A 58 0.36 -2.23 8.75
N LEU A 59 0.87 -2.28 7.53
CA LEU A 59 1.19 -3.50 6.80
C LEU A 59 2.13 -4.44 7.56
N SER A 60 3.13 -3.88 8.24
CA SER A 60 4.04 -4.61 9.11
C SER A 60 4.71 -3.64 10.06
N GLU A 61 4.49 -3.78 11.36
CA GLU A 61 5.17 -2.95 12.37
C GLU A 61 6.68 -3.18 12.41
N THR A 62 7.12 -4.36 12.00
CA THR A 62 8.54 -4.75 11.97
C THR A 62 9.23 -4.39 10.67
N GLY A 63 8.48 -3.98 9.64
CA GLY A 63 9.00 -3.71 8.30
C GLY A 63 9.29 -4.98 7.49
N ASP A 64 8.63 -6.10 7.82
CA ASP A 64 8.72 -7.33 7.04
C ASP A 64 7.91 -7.20 5.74
N LEU A 65 8.60 -7.35 4.61
CA LEU A 65 8.01 -7.21 3.28
C LEU A 65 7.04 -8.36 2.92
N ARG A 66 7.23 -9.55 3.47
CA ARG A 66 6.33 -10.70 3.27
C ARG A 66 5.05 -10.54 4.08
N GLU A 67 5.17 -10.08 5.31
CA GLU A 67 4.02 -9.71 6.13
C GLU A 67 3.23 -8.59 5.45
N ALA A 68 3.94 -7.53 5.02
CA ALA A 68 3.32 -6.42 4.32
C ALA A 68 2.60 -6.84 3.04
N ALA A 69 3.24 -7.65 2.19
CA ALA A 69 2.63 -8.20 0.98
C ALA A 69 1.35 -9.00 1.28
N SER A 70 1.38 -9.83 2.31
CA SER A 70 0.24 -10.66 2.72
C SER A 70 -0.93 -9.83 3.25
N ASN A 71 -0.64 -8.74 3.97
CA ASN A 71 -1.64 -7.85 4.55
C ASN A 71 -2.14 -6.77 3.57
N LEU A 72 -1.41 -6.51 2.48
CA LEU A 72 -1.63 -5.37 1.60
C LEU A 72 -3.05 -5.27 1.05
N PHE A 73 -3.53 -6.34 0.40
CA PHE A 73 -4.86 -6.32 -0.19
C PHE A 73 -5.97 -6.24 0.85
N ALA A 74 -5.83 -6.97 1.97
CA ALA A 74 -6.80 -6.95 3.06
C ALA A 74 -6.92 -5.55 3.67
N TYR A 75 -5.78 -4.91 3.96
CA TYR A 75 -5.76 -3.59 4.59
C TYR A 75 -6.17 -2.49 3.64
N MET A 76 -5.80 -2.56 2.36
CA MET A 76 -6.34 -1.63 1.36
C MET A 76 -7.87 -1.71 1.29
N GLN A 77 -8.44 -2.91 1.33
CA GLN A 77 -9.89 -3.09 1.31
C GLN A 77 -10.58 -2.58 2.58
N ASP A 78 -9.97 -2.79 3.75
CA ASP A 78 -10.51 -2.28 5.02
C ASP A 78 -10.41 -0.75 5.11
N LEU A 79 -9.33 -0.15 4.61
CA LEU A 79 -9.21 1.30 4.50
C LEU A 79 -10.19 1.88 3.49
N ASP A 80 -10.41 1.23 2.35
CA ASP A 80 -11.42 1.67 1.36
C ASP A 80 -12.84 1.64 1.95
N ARG A 81 -13.15 0.61 2.76
CA ARG A 81 -14.42 0.49 3.50
C ARG A 81 -14.62 1.52 4.60
N SER A 82 -13.55 2.20 5.06
CA SER A 82 -13.67 3.27 6.05
C SER A 82 -14.42 4.49 5.50
N GLY A 83 -14.57 4.60 4.17
CA GLY A 83 -15.17 5.75 3.50
C GLY A 83 -14.22 6.94 3.34
N ALA A 84 -12.93 6.77 3.66
CA ALA A 84 -11.90 7.77 3.38
C ALA A 84 -11.84 8.06 1.87
N ARG A 85 -11.64 9.33 1.51
CA ARG A 85 -11.54 9.72 0.08
C ARG A 85 -10.21 9.35 -0.52
N THR A 86 -9.16 9.29 0.31
CA THR A 86 -7.80 9.00 -0.11
C THR A 86 -7.14 8.06 0.89
N ILE A 87 -6.44 7.05 0.38
CA ILE A 87 -5.55 6.17 1.13
C ILE A 87 -4.11 6.66 0.91
N ALA A 88 -3.51 7.12 1.98
CA ALA A 88 -2.13 7.55 2.10
C ALA A 88 -1.24 6.37 2.43
N VAL A 89 -0.41 5.93 1.50
CA VAL A 89 0.52 4.83 1.72
C VAL A 89 1.90 5.39 2.03
N GLU A 90 2.46 5.00 3.16
CA GLU A 90 3.82 5.37 3.55
C GLU A 90 4.86 4.82 2.57
N LYS A 91 6.09 5.30 2.69
CA LYS A 91 7.18 4.84 1.85
C LYS A 91 7.51 3.39 2.19
N ILE A 92 7.18 2.49 1.28
CA ILE A 92 7.59 1.08 1.34
C ILE A 92 8.90 0.93 0.54
N PRO A 93 9.96 0.38 1.13
CA PRO A 93 11.20 0.10 0.41
C PRO A 93 10.93 -0.89 -0.74
N PHE A 94 11.41 -0.53 -1.93
CA PHE A 94 11.18 -1.30 -3.15
C PHE A 94 11.96 -2.60 -3.22
N ASP A 95 13.07 -2.70 -2.48
CA ASP A 95 13.91 -3.89 -2.39
C ASP A 95 13.17 -5.02 -1.65
N GLY A 96 12.36 -5.80 -2.37
CA GLY A 96 11.84 -7.10 -1.92
C GLY A 96 10.33 -7.27 -1.90
N LEU A 97 9.52 -6.20 -2.02
CA LEU A 97 8.06 -6.33 -2.03
C LEU A 97 7.56 -7.07 -3.29
N GLY A 98 8.18 -6.81 -4.45
CA GLY A 98 7.83 -7.48 -5.71
C GLY A 98 8.20 -8.97 -5.74
N GLU A 99 9.21 -9.39 -4.97
CA GLU A 99 9.54 -10.81 -4.79
C GLU A 99 8.61 -11.50 -3.79
N ALA A 100 8.11 -10.76 -2.78
CA ALA A 100 7.20 -11.29 -1.77
C ALA A 100 5.76 -11.49 -2.29
N ILE A 101 5.38 -10.81 -3.37
CA ILE A 101 4.03 -10.85 -3.98
C ILE A 101 3.94 -11.86 -5.15
N ASN A 102 5.07 -12.34 -5.70
CA ASN A 102 5.11 -13.23 -6.89
C ASN A 102 4.88 -14.72 -6.55
#